data_AF-A0A855X3Z6-F1
#
_entry.id   AF-A0A855X3Z6-F1
#
_cell.length_a   1.000
_cell.length_b   1.000
_cell.length_c   1.000
_cell.angle_alpha   90.00
_cell.angle_beta   90.00
_cell.angle_gamma   90.00
#
_symmetry.space_group_name_H-M   'P 1'
#
loop_
_entity.id
_entity.type
_entity.pdbx_description
1 polymer ?
#
loop_
_entity_poly.entity_id
_entity_poly.type
_entity_poly.pdbx_seq_one_letter_code
_entity_poly.pdbx_strand_id
1 'polypeptide(L)'
;YFAGMLMMFHNLAKTMKQGKLVALETAQAAPLPKAADRAIHDKTWHRWLERKPVQFLLLSTVAILIGGIIEMIPTFLVKNNIPTIASVKPYTPLELQGRDIYVREGCYTCHSQLVRPFRSETERYGEYSKAGEYVYDHPFQWGSKRTGPDLHREGGKYPDGWHYNHMKDPTSMSPGSIMPPFPWLITDPLDTTSTPSKIRVLQTLGVPYPPGYATQANAELVTQANTVAKNLKDGGIEVAADREIIALIAYLQRLGTDIKAGQNKPAGN
;
A
#
# COMPACT_ATOMS: atom_id res chain seq x y z
N TYR A 1 30.12 -13.85 -39.43
CA TYR A 1 29.51 -12.56 -39.05
C TYR A 1 30.21 -11.37 -39.70
N PHE A 2 31.52 -11.13 -39.46
CA PHE A 2 32.25 -10.00 -40.04
C PHE A 2 32.33 -9.94 -41.58
N ALA A 3 32.48 -11.08 -42.26
CA ALA A 3 32.50 -11.11 -43.73
C ALA A 3 31.16 -10.69 -44.36
N GLY A 4 30.02 -11.06 -43.74
CA GLY A 4 28.70 -10.64 -44.19
C GLY A 4 28.47 -9.14 -44.00
N MET A 5 28.95 -8.58 -42.88
CA MET A 5 28.92 -7.15 -42.62
C MET A 5 29.73 -6.36 -43.66
N LEU A 6 30.94 -6.83 -44.01
CA LEU A 6 31.77 -6.20 -45.04
C LEU A 6 31.12 -6.25 -46.44
N MET A 7 30.48 -7.37 -46.81
CA MET A 7 29.71 -7.46 -48.05
C MET A 7 28.50 -6.53 -48.06
N MET A 8 27.80 -6.40 -46.93
CA MET A 8 26.68 -5.45 -46.81
C MET A 8 27.14 -4.02 -47.07
N PHE A 9 28.22 -3.59 -46.42
CA PHE A 9 28.78 -2.25 -46.63
C PHE A 9 29.26 -2.05 -48.07
N HIS A 10 29.88 -3.05 -48.69
CA HIS A 10 30.29 -2.99 -50.09
C HIS A 10 29.07 -2.80 -51.03
N ASN A 11 28.00 -3.56 -50.83
CA ASN A 11 26.79 -3.48 -51.65
C ASN A 11 26.05 -2.16 -51.44
N LEU A 12 25.97 -1.66 -50.20
CA LEU A 12 25.41 -0.34 -49.90
C LEU A 12 26.23 0.77 -50.58
N ALA A 13 27.55 0.74 -50.48
CA ALA A 13 28.42 1.72 -51.12
C ALA A 13 28.28 1.68 -52.65
N LYS A 14 28.18 0.49 -53.25
CA LYS A 14 27.94 0.32 -54.69
C LYS A 14 26.58 0.86 -55.11
N THR A 15 25.54 0.61 -54.31
CA THR A 15 24.16 1.09 -54.58
C THR A 15 24.06 2.61 -54.46
N MET A 16 24.66 3.20 -53.42
CA MET A 16 24.71 4.66 -53.25
C MET A 16 25.50 5.36 -54.37
N LYS A 17 26.58 4.76 -54.86
CA LYS A 17 27.34 5.30 -56.01
C LYS A 17 26.57 5.23 -57.33
N GLN A 18 25.64 4.27 -57.46
CA GLN A 18 24.82 4.09 -58.66
C GLN A 18 23.51 4.91 -58.62
N GLY A 19 23.05 5.31 -57.43
CA GLY A 19 21.87 6.14 -57.27
C GLY A 19 22.12 7.59 -57.67
N LYS A 20 21.18 8.20 -58.40
CA LYS A 20 21.09 9.66 -58.57
C LYS A 20 20.07 10.20 -57.58
N LEU A 21 20.50 11.07 -56.67
CA LEU A 21 19.60 11.74 -55.73
C LEU A 21 18.76 12.78 -56.48
N VAL A 22 17.49 12.49 -56.68
CA VAL A 22 16.51 13.45 -57.20
C VAL A 22 15.85 14.12 -56.00
N ALA A 23 15.91 15.45 -55.91
CA ALA A 23 15.47 16.19 -54.72
C ALA A 23 13.94 16.12 -54.48
N LEU A 24 13.16 15.90 -55.54
CA LEU A 24 11.70 15.76 -55.50
C LEU A 24 11.28 14.76 -56.59
N GLU A 25 11.01 13.51 -56.19
CA GLU A 25 10.24 12.58 -57.00
C GLU A 25 8.76 12.76 -56.65
N THR A 26 7.94 13.11 -57.64
CA THR A 26 6.48 13.07 -57.50
C THR A 26 6.04 11.61 -57.52
N ALA A 27 6.06 10.97 -56.35
CA ALA A 27 5.47 9.65 -56.18
C ALA A 27 3.95 9.78 -56.07
N GLN A 28 3.23 9.36 -57.10
CA GLN A 28 1.79 9.12 -56.98
C GLN A 28 1.59 7.70 -56.46
N ALA A 29 0.99 7.61 -55.27
CA ALA A 29 0.48 6.34 -54.78
C ALA A 29 -0.57 5.81 -55.76
N ALA A 30 -0.56 4.51 -56.03
CA ALA A 30 -1.64 3.87 -56.78
C ALA A 30 -2.99 4.26 -56.14
N PRO A 31 -4.02 4.58 -56.94
CA PRO A 31 -5.32 4.94 -56.40
C PRO A 31 -5.79 3.82 -55.47
N LEU A 32 -6.24 4.19 -54.27
CA LEU A 32 -6.87 3.26 -53.33
C LEU A 32 -7.91 2.46 -54.13
N PRO A 33 -7.74 1.14 -54.33
CA PRO A 33 -8.75 0.38 -55.03
C PRO A 33 -10.05 0.62 -54.27
N LYS A 34 -11.11 1.08 -54.97
CA LYS A 34 -12.48 1.09 -54.42
C LYS A 34 -12.60 -0.24 -53.73
N ALA A 35 -12.87 -0.25 -52.42
CA ALA A 35 -12.82 -1.44 -51.59
C ALA A 35 -13.61 -2.56 -52.27
N ALA A 36 -12.92 -3.29 -53.15
CA ALA A 36 -13.42 -4.51 -53.72
C ALA A 36 -13.61 -5.34 -52.48
N ASP A 37 -14.77 -5.95 -52.35
CA ASP A 37 -15.08 -6.94 -51.35
C ASP A 37 -13.93 -7.95 -51.35
N ARG A 38 -12.85 -7.64 -50.63
CA ARG A 38 -11.80 -8.57 -50.31
C ARG A 38 -12.58 -9.51 -49.42
N ALA A 39 -13.00 -10.60 -50.02
CA ALA A 39 -13.38 -11.83 -49.38
C ALA A 39 -12.16 -12.26 -48.54
N ILE A 40 -11.91 -11.53 -47.46
CA ILE A 40 -11.05 -11.93 -46.37
C ILE A 40 -11.87 -13.03 -45.71
N HIS A 41 -11.38 -14.26 -45.88
CA HIS A 41 -12.02 -15.49 -45.44
C HIS A 41 -12.28 -15.58 -43.93
N ASP A 42 -11.92 -14.55 -43.15
CA ASP A 42 -12.43 -14.37 -41.79
C ASP A 42 -13.76 -13.62 -41.81
N LYS A 43 -14.84 -14.41 -41.99
CA LYS A 43 -16.19 -14.04 -41.55
C LYS A 43 -16.30 -14.26 -40.05
N THR A 44 -15.42 -13.65 -39.27
CA THR A 44 -15.57 -13.70 -37.83
C THR A 44 -16.80 -12.90 -37.43
N TRP A 45 -17.67 -13.54 -36.65
CA TRP A 45 -18.95 -12.97 -36.22
C TRP A 45 -18.79 -11.64 -35.46
N HIS A 46 -17.60 -11.32 -34.95
CA HIS A 46 -17.27 -10.11 -34.20
C HIS A 46 -16.75 -8.94 -35.06
N ARG A 47 -16.60 -9.09 -36.39
CA ARG A 47 -16.07 -8.02 -37.26
C ARG A 47 -16.89 -6.73 -37.24
N TRP A 48 -18.19 -6.82 -36.95
CA TRP A 48 -19.07 -5.65 -36.83
C TRP A 48 -18.67 -4.74 -35.66
N LEU A 49 -18.04 -5.31 -34.64
CA LEU A 49 -17.52 -4.67 -33.44
C LEU A 49 -16.11 -4.09 -33.70
N GLU A 50 -15.20 -4.90 -34.21
CA GLU A 50 -13.78 -4.53 -34.40
C GLU A 50 -13.56 -3.43 -35.45
N ARG A 51 -14.41 -3.38 -36.48
CA ARG A 51 -14.27 -2.35 -37.54
C ARG A 51 -14.65 -0.94 -37.07
N LYS A 52 -15.32 -0.82 -35.92
CA LYS A 52 -15.87 0.46 -35.41
C LYS A 52 -15.22 0.80 -34.06
N PRO A 53 -14.09 1.54 -34.05
CA PRO A 53 -13.33 1.78 -32.82
C PRO A 53 -14.16 2.46 -31.72
N VAL A 54 -15.04 3.41 -32.06
CA VAL A 54 -15.93 4.07 -31.08
C VAL A 54 -16.92 3.08 -30.46
N GLN A 55 -17.48 2.18 -31.26
CA GLN A 55 -18.45 1.19 -30.76
C GLN A 55 -17.77 0.17 -29.85
N PHE A 56 -16.58 -0.29 -30.24
CA PHE A 56 -15.78 -1.19 -29.41
C PHE A 56 -15.38 -0.54 -28.09
N LEU A 57 -14.96 0.72 -28.11
CA LEU A 57 -14.64 1.52 -26.91
C LEU A 57 -15.83 1.61 -25.96
N LEU A 58 -17.03 1.91 -26.46
CA LEU A 58 -18.23 2.01 -25.61
C LEU A 58 -18.57 0.66 -24.97
N LEU A 59 -18.54 -0.42 -25.75
CA LEU A 59 -18.89 -1.74 -25.24
C LEU A 59 -17.85 -2.29 -24.26
N SER A 60 -16.56 -2.07 -24.51
CA SER A 60 -15.51 -2.47 -23.56
C SER A 60 -15.57 -1.64 -22.27
N THR A 61 -15.86 -0.34 -22.38
CA THR A 61 -16.08 0.53 -21.20
C THR A 61 -17.24 0.01 -20.36
N VAL A 62 -18.39 -0.30 -20.98
CA VAL A 62 -19.55 -0.87 -20.27
C VAL A 62 -19.19 -2.20 -19.61
N ALA A 63 -18.47 -3.09 -20.30
CA ALA A 63 -18.05 -4.37 -19.74
C ALA A 63 -17.16 -4.22 -18.49
N ILE A 64 -16.19 -3.30 -18.52
CA ILE A 64 -15.32 -2.99 -17.37
C ILE A 64 -16.13 -2.39 -16.21
N LEU A 65 -17.05 -1.47 -16.51
CA LEU A 65 -17.89 -0.83 -15.50
C LEU A 65 -18.80 -1.83 -14.78
N ILE A 66 -19.34 -2.82 -15.50
CA ILE A 66 -20.18 -3.87 -14.88
C ILE A 66 -19.41 -4.60 -13.79
N GLY A 67 -18.15 -5.01 -14.05
CA GLY A 67 -17.30 -5.65 -13.06
C GLY A 67 -17.07 -4.77 -11.83
N GLY A 68 -16.68 -3.50 -12.04
CA GLY A 68 -16.45 -2.56 -10.95
C GLY A 68 -17.71 -2.27 -10.11
N ILE A 69 -18.88 -2.15 -10.76
CA ILE A 69 -20.17 -1.94 -10.10
C ILE A 69 -20.51 -3.14 -9.20
N ILE A 70 -20.38 -4.36 -9.73
CA ILE A 70 -20.73 -5.59 -9.00
C ILE A 70 -19.81 -5.81 -7.80
N GLU A 71 -18.52 -5.52 -7.92
CA GLU A 71 -17.56 -5.73 -6.83
C GLU A 71 -17.60 -4.61 -5.77
N MET A 72 -17.70 -3.34 -6.18
CA MET A 72 -17.55 -2.20 -5.27
C MET A 72 -18.87 -1.78 -4.60
N ILE A 73 -19.97 -1.70 -5.36
CA ILE A 73 -21.23 -1.11 -4.84
C ILE A 73 -21.80 -1.89 -3.64
N PRO A 74 -21.90 -3.24 -3.66
CA PRO A 74 -22.45 -3.97 -2.52
C PRO A 74 -21.63 -3.76 -1.25
N THR A 75 -20.31 -3.62 -1.38
CA THR A 75 -19.40 -3.41 -0.24
C THR A 75 -19.62 -2.05 0.43
N PHE A 76 -19.95 -1.00 -0.33
CA PHE A 76 -20.21 0.33 0.23
C PHE A 76 -21.63 0.52 0.78
N LEU A 77 -22.64 -0.09 0.16
CA LEU A 77 -24.04 0.16 0.52
C LEU A 77 -24.57 -0.76 1.63
N VAL A 78 -24.08 -1.99 1.70
CA VAL A 78 -24.59 -2.97 2.67
C VAL A 78 -23.77 -2.87 3.95
N LYS A 79 -24.21 -2.01 4.89
CA LYS A 79 -23.50 -1.76 6.17
C LYS A 79 -23.22 -3.04 6.97
N ASN A 80 -24.08 -4.05 6.87
CA ASN A 80 -23.88 -5.34 7.53
C ASN A 80 -22.66 -6.12 7.00
N ASN A 81 -22.15 -5.78 5.81
CA ASN A 81 -20.94 -6.39 5.25
C ASN A 81 -19.66 -5.89 5.94
N ILE A 82 -19.73 -4.78 6.70
CA ILE A 82 -18.60 -4.21 7.44
C ILE A 82 -18.91 -4.32 8.94
N PRO A 83 -18.67 -5.48 9.57
CA PRO A 83 -18.91 -5.65 11.00
C PRO A 83 -17.95 -4.76 11.80
N THR A 84 -18.47 -3.75 12.51
CA THR A 84 -17.66 -2.95 13.44
C THR A 84 -17.47 -3.71 14.74
N ILE A 85 -16.23 -3.86 15.20
CA ILE A 85 -15.92 -4.47 16.49
C ILE A 85 -15.94 -3.37 17.55
N ALA A 86 -16.81 -3.47 18.56
CA ALA A 86 -17.02 -2.40 19.55
C ALA A 86 -15.77 -2.01 20.35
N SER A 87 -14.82 -2.95 20.51
CA SER A 87 -13.55 -2.73 21.19
C SER A 87 -12.52 -1.99 20.34
N VAL A 88 -12.66 -1.98 19.02
CA VAL A 88 -11.74 -1.27 18.11
C VAL A 88 -11.98 0.23 18.23
N LYS A 89 -10.93 0.96 18.61
CA LYS A 89 -10.93 2.43 18.75
C LYS A 89 -10.09 3.09 17.66
N PRO A 90 -10.41 4.33 17.27
CA PRO A 90 -9.51 5.14 16.45
C PRO A 90 -8.11 5.19 17.04
N TYR A 91 -7.09 5.29 16.19
CA TYR A 91 -5.71 5.48 16.63
C TYR A 91 -5.58 6.73 17.50
N THR A 92 -4.75 6.67 18.53
CA THR A 92 -4.34 7.89 19.21
C THR A 92 -3.54 8.79 18.25
N PRO A 93 -3.36 10.08 18.56
CA PRO A 93 -2.62 10.99 17.70
C PRO A 93 -1.16 10.57 17.47
N LEU A 94 -0.51 9.95 18.46
CA LEU A 94 0.86 9.45 18.31
C LEU A 94 0.90 8.19 17.44
N GLU A 95 -0.03 7.25 17.65
CA GLU A 95 -0.16 6.04 16.84
C GLU A 95 -0.46 6.38 15.37
N LEU A 96 -1.28 7.41 15.13
CA LEU A 96 -1.58 7.90 13.79
C LEU A 96 -0.32 8.43 13.10
N GLN A 97 0.51 9.21 13.79
CA GLN A 97 1.78 9.66 13.22
C GLN A 97 2.75 8.48 12.99
N GLY A 98 2.79 7.52 13.91
CA GLY A 98 3.59 6.31 13.77
C GLY A 98 3.18 5.45 12.58
N ARG A 99 1.88 5.38 12.31
CA ARG A 99 1.31 4.73 11.13
C ARG A 99 1.73 5.43 9.85
N ASP A 100 1.71 6.76 9.83
CA ASP A 100 2.15 7.51 8.66
C ASP A 100 3.65 7.33 8.40
N ILE A 101 4.46 7.22 9.45
CA ILE A 101 5.88 6.82 9.35
C ILE A 101 6.00 5.40 8.80
N TYR A 102 5.24 4.44 9.32
CA TYR A 102 5.22 3.06 8.78
C TYR A 102 4.94 3.01 7.27
N VAL A 103 4.02 3.86 6.81
CA VAL A 103 3.71 4.01 5.38
C VAL A 103 4.85 4.72 4.63
N ARG A 104 5.40 5.82 5.17
CA ARG A 104 6.50 6.59 4.56
C ARG A 104 7.75 5.74 4.35
N GLU A 105 8.10 4.93 5.35
CA GLU A 105 9.25 4.02 5.30
C GLU A 105 9.02 2.77 4.46
N GLY A 106 7.80 2.57 3.92
CA GLY A 106 7.50 1.45 3.03
C GLY A 106 7.50 0.09 3.74
N CYS A 107 7.25 0.05 5.06
CA CYS A 107 7.24 -1.19 5.84
C CYS A 107 6.25 -2.23 5.28
N TYR A 108 5.13 -1.77 4.71
CA TYR A 108 4.10 -2.57 4.06
C TYR A 108 4.58 -3.39 2.85
N THR A 109 5.73 -3.04 2.26
CA THR A 109 6.31 -3.79 1.13
C THR A 109 6.95 -5.12 1.58
N CYS A 110 7.31 -5.22 2.85
CA CYS A 110 7.95 -6.39 3.45
C CYS A 110 7.07 -7.09 4.48
N HIS A 111 6.20 -6.34 5.15
CA HIS A 111 5.35 -6.82 6.23
C HIS A 111 3.87 -6.71 5.85
N SER A 112 3.12 -7.77 6.09
CA SER A 112 1.67 -7.73 6.03
C SER A 112 1.08 -7.39 7.39
N GLN A 113 -0.14 -6.88 7.37
CA GLN A 113 -1.00 -6.82 8.55
C GLN A 113 -2.32 -7.50 8.21
N LEU A 114 -2.27 -8.81 7.92
CA LEU A 114 -3.42 -9.63 7.57
C LEU A 114 -3.12 -11.11 7.84
N VAL A 115 -3.38 -11.54 9.07
CA VAL A 115 -3.31 -12.95 9.47
C VAL A 115 -4.46 -13.71 8.84
N ARG A 116 -4.15 -14.70 7.99
CA ARG A 116 -5.16 -15.50 7.26
C ARG A 116 -5.77 -16.58 8.17
N PRO A 117 -7.00 -17.04 7.89
CA PRO A 117 -7.70 -18.03 8.71
C PRO A 117 -7.22 -19.48 8.45
N PHE A 118 -5.91 -19.68 8.48
CA PHE A 118 -5.29 -21.01 8.43
C PHE A 118 -4.68 -21.34 9.78
N ARG A 119 -4.76 -22.61 10.20
CA ARG A 119 -4.20 -23.05 11.47
C ARG A 119 -2.72 -22.68 11.63
N SER A 120 -1.92 -22.86 10.59
CA SER A 120 -0.48 -22.55 10.59
C SER A 120 -0.18 -21.05 10.71
N GLU A 121 -1.07 -20.18 10.22
CA GLU A 121 -0.97 -18.73 10.41
C GLU A 121 -1.35 -18.37 11.83
N THR A 122 -2.44 -18.96 12.34
CA THR A 122 -2.94 -18.62 13.67
C THR A 122 -2.02 -19.11 14.79
N GLU A 123 -1.37 -20.26 14.63
CA GLU A 123 -0.36 -20.74 15.56
C GLU A 123 0.90 -19.85 15.55
N ARG A 124 1.22 -19.23 14.41
CA ARG A 124 2.42 -18.40 14.24
C ARG A 124 2.21 -16.95 14.72
N TYR A 125 1.10 -16.34 14.36
CA TYR A 125 0.86 -14.91 14.55
C TYR A 125 -0.24 -14.61 15.57
N GLY A 126 -1.11 -15.57 15.90
CA GLY A 126 -2.27 -15.37 16.76
C GLY A 126 -3.58 -15.33 15.98
N GLU A 127 -4.66 -14.82 16.58
CA GLU A 127 -5.99 -14.88 15.96
C GLU A 127 -6.01 -14.27 14.55
N TYR A 128 -6.73 -14.92 13.62
CA TYR A 128 -6.89 -14.42 12.26
C TYR A 128 -7.53 -13.03 12.26
N SER A 129 -7.25 -12.27 11.20
CA SER A 129 -7.69 -10.88 11.11
C SER A 129 -9.14 -10.77 10.66
N LYS A 130 -9.89 -9.85 11.29
CA LYS A 130 -11.30 -9.60 10.99
C LYS A 130 -11.43 -8.26 10.24
N ALA A 131 -12.39 -8.19 9.31
CA ALA A 131 -12.64 -6.98 8.53
C ALA A 131 -12.89 -5.74 9.43
N GLY A 132 -13.55 -5.94 10.58
CA GLY A 132 -13.85 -4.90 11.55
C GLY A 132 -12.66 -4.22 12.21
N GLU A 133 -11.47 -4.80 12.12
CA GLU A 133 -10.25 -4.23 12.70
C GLU A 133 -9.65 -3.12 11.84
N TYR A 134 -9.98 -3.10 10.54
CA TYR A 134 -9.43 -2.15 9.57
C TYR A 134 -10.37 -0.97 9.27
N VAL A 135 -11.48 -0.83 10.00
CA VAL A 135 -12.54 0.14 9.69
C VAL A 135 -12.04 1.59 9.75
N TYR A 136 -10.98 1.86 10.52
CA TYR A 136 -10.36 3.17 10.64
C TYR A 136 -9.05 3.31 9.85
N ASP A 137 -8.69 2.30 9.04
CA ASP A 137 -7.45 2.31 8.27
C ASP A 137 -7.62 3.02 6.93
N HIS A 138 -7.15 4.26 6.87
CA HIS A 138 -7.10 5.03 5.64
C HIS A 138 -5.64 5.35 5.26
N PRO A 139 -5.03 4.68 4.26
CA PRO A 139 -5.49 3.48 3.54
C PRO A 139 -5.12 2.16 4.26
N PHE A 140 -5.84 1.07 3.98
CA PHE A 140 -5.60 -0.25 4.59
C PHE A 140 -4.13 -0.72 4.52
N GLN A 141 -3.66 -1.48 5.53
CA GLN A 141 -2.27 -1.97 5.64
C GLN A 141 -2.13 -3.51 5.55
N TRP A 142 -3.06 -4.19 4.87
CA TRP A 142 -3.12 -5.66 4.80
C TRP A 142 -1.82 -6.30 4.27
N GLY A 143 -1.09 -5.58 3.41
CA GLY A 143 0.12 -6.05 2.74
C GLY A 143 -0.16 -7.02 1.59
N SER A 144 0.82 -7.16 0.70
CA SER A 144 0.75 -8.06 -0.47
C SER A 144 1.92 -9.03 -0.55
N LYS A 145 2.92 -8.86 0.32
CA LYS A 145 4.15 -9.65 0.38
C LYS A 145 4.60 -9.81 1.83
N ARG A 146 5.32 -10.91 2.10
CA ARG A 146 5.96 -11.20 3.39
C ARG A 146 7.43 -11.54 3.18
N THR A 147 8.26 -10.51 3.14
CA THR A 147 9.72 -10.64 3.29
C THR A 147 10.06 -10.72 4.78
N GLY A 148 9.39 -9.94 5.62
CA GLY A 148 9.34 -10.11 7.07
C GLY A 148 8.03 -10.79 7.53
N PRO A 149 7.89 -11.05 8.85
CA PRO A 149 6.67 -11.62 9.42
C PRO A 149 5.46 -10.68 9.31
N ASP A 150 4.25 -11.24 9.48
CA ASP A 150 3.04 -10.44 9.66
C ASP A 150 3.07 -9.69 11.00
N LEU A 151 2.63 -8.43 11.00
CA LEU A 151 2.68 -7.54 12.16
C LEU A 151 1.33 -7.26 12.81
N HIS A 152 0.21 -7.80 12.29
CA HIS A 152 -1.11 -7.39 12.77
C HIS A 152 -1.38 -7.76 14.25
N ARG A 153 -0.55 -8.63 14.83
CA ARG A 153 -0.63 -9.10 16.22
C ARG A 153 0.63 -8.82 17.02
N GLU A 154 1.43 -7.85 16.57
CA GLU A 154 2.71 -7.51 17.18
C GLU A 154 2.56 -6.82 18.54
N GLY A 155 1.43 -6.15 18.77
CA GLY A 155 1.18 -5.37 19.97
C GLY A 155 1.34 -6.18 21.27
N GLY A 156 2.26 -5.70 22.12
CA GLY A 156 2.61 -6.31 23.40
C GLY A 156 3.44 -7.60 23.31
N LYS A 157 3.90 -7.99 22.12
CA LYS A 157 4.73 -9.19 21.94
C LYS A 157 6.18 -8.97 22.33
N TYR A 158 6.70 -7.77 22.07
CA TYR A 158 8.05 -7.34 22.44
C TYR A 158 8.01 -6.00 23.20
N PRO A 159 8.96 -5.74 24.11
CA PRO A 159 9.03 -4.47 24.80
C PRO A 159 9.46 -3.33 23.85
N ASP A 160 9.17 -2.09 24.22
CA ASP A 160 9.53 -0.89 23.43
C ASP A 160 11.03 -0.86 23.08
N GLY A 161 11.90 -1.27 24.02
CA GLY A 161 13.34 -1.32 23.80
C GLY A 161 13.78 -2.35 22.76
N TRP A 162 13.03 -3.44 22.57
CA TRP A 162 13.28 -4.39 21.50
C TRP A 162 12.97 -3.75 20.14
N HIS A 163 11.83 -3.07 20.01
CA HIS A 163 11.48 -2.37 18.77
C HIS A 163 12.49 -1.27 18.43
N TYR A 164 12.93 -0.48 19.42
CA TYR A 164 13.96 0.52 19.24
C TYR A 164 15.27 -0.08 18.69
N ASN A 165 15.78 -1.12 19.34
CA ASN A 165 17.02 -1.76 18.91
C ASN A 165 16.87 -2.50 17.57
N HIS A 166 15.71 -3.11 17.31
CA HIS A 166 15.43 -3.76 16.05
C HIS A 166 15.39 -2.76 14.89
N MET A 167 14.81 -1.57 15.07
CA MET A 167 14.85 -0.53 14.02
C MET A 167 16.25 0.07 13.85
N LYS A 168 17.03 0.18 14.93
CA LYS A 168 18.42 0.63 14.86
C LYS A 168 19.31 -0.34 14.08
N ASP A 169 19.24 -1.62 14.44
CA ASP A 169 19.98 -2.72 13.84
C ASP A 169 19.14 -4.01 13.95
N PRO A 170 18.43 -4.38 12.87
CA PRO A 170 17.60 -5.58 12.87
C PRO A 170 18.38 -6.86 13.16
N THR A 171 19.67 -6.91 12.79
CA THR A 171 20.51 -8.11 12.96
C THR A 171 20.89 -8.34 14.42
N SER A 172 20.91 -7.28 15.23
CA SER A 172 21.19 -7.37 16.67
C SER A 172 20.07 -8.08 17.44
N MET A 173 18.81 -7.86 17.04
CA MET A 173 17.63 -8.44 17.69
C MET A 173 17.16 -9.73 17.00
N SER A 174 17.38 -9.86 15.70
CA SER A 174 17.06 -11.04 14.89
C SER A 174 18.26 -11.41 14.01
N PRO A 175 19.15 -12.31 14.48
CA PRO A 175 20.31 -12.74 13.71
C PRO A 175 19.93 -13.25 12.32
N GLY A 176 20.62 -12.76 11.29
CA GLY A 176 20.31 -13.09 9.89
C GLY A 176 19.13 -12.32 9.30
N SER A 177 18.61 -11.30 9.99
CA SER A 177 17.59 -10.41 9.42
C SER A 177 18.08 -9.74 8.15
N ILE A 178 17.20 -9.70 7.15
CA ILE A 178 17.39 -8.99 5.88
C ILE A 178 16.65 -7.64 5.86
N MET A 179 16.04 -7.25 6.99
CA MET A 179 15.38 -5.96 7.13
C MET A 179 16.44 -4.84 7.09
N PRO A 180 16.21 -3.75 6.34
CA PRO A 180 17.09 -2.58 6.39
C PRO A 180 17.09 -1.92 7.78
N PRO A 181 18.22 -1.35 8.24
CA PRO A 181 18.22 -0.53 9.44
C PRO A 181 17.59 0.84 9.16
N PHE A 182 16.89 1.41 10.15
CA PHE A 182 16.24 2.72 10.12
C PHE A 182 16.77 3.66 11.22
N PRO A 183 18.09 3.94 11.27
CA PRO A 183 18.69 4.72 12.35
C PRO A 183 18.22 6.18 12.38
N TRP A 184 17.76 6.74 11.25
CA TRP A 184 17.25 8.12 11.17
C TRP A 184 16.01 8.34 12.03
N LEU A 185 15.16 7.33 12.22
CA LEU A 185 13.97 7.44 13.07
C LEU A 185 14.33 7.79 14.53
N ILE A 186 15.55 7.47 14.95
CA ILE A 186 16.06 7.75 16.31
C ILE A 186 16.51 9.20 16.44
N THR A 187 16.98 9.81 15.36
CA THR A 187 17.52 11.18 15.34
C THR A 187 16.50 12.22 14.90
N ASP A 188 15.60 11.84 14.01
CA ASP A 188 14.73 12.79 13.33
C ASP A 188 13.57 13.24 14.24
N PRO A 189 13.26 14.55 14.27
CA PRO A 189 12.14 15.07 15.04
C PRO A 189 10.80 14.73 14.39
N LEU A 190 9.81 14.42 15.22
CA LEU A 190 8.44 14.17 14.82
C LEU A 190 7.73 15.49 14.51
N ASP A 191 7.31 15.67 13.26
CA ASP A 191 6.47 16.81 12.87
C ASP A 191 5.00 16.60 13.27
N THR A 192 4.54 17.37 14.26
CA THR A 192 3.18 17.33 14.79
C THR A 192 2.28 18.46 14.30
N THR A 193 2.77 19.31 13.37
CA THR A 193 2.02 20.46 12.85
C THR A 193 0.74 20.03 12.11
N SER A 194 0.81 18.88 11.44
CA SER A 194 -0.28 18.34 10.61
C SER A 194 -1.32 17.53 11.39
N THR A 195 -1.05 17.12 12.64
CA THR A 195 -1.91 16.21 13.43
C THR A 195 -3.37 16.71 13.53
N PRO A 196 -3.64 17.98 13.86
CA PRO A 196 -5.03 18.47 13.99
C PRO A 196 -5.79 18.44 12.65
N SER A 197 -5.10 18.66 11.54
CA SER A 197 -5.70 18.61 10.20
C SER A 197 -5.98 17.18 9.76
N LYS A 198 -5.06 16.23 10.04
CA LYS A 198 -5.26 14.79 9.77
C LYS A 198 -6.49 14.25 10.49
N ILE A 199 -6.64 14.56 11.79
CA ILE A 199 -7.81 14.14 12.59
C ILE A 199 -9.11 14.68 12.00
N ARG A 200 -9.15 15.96 11.59
CA ARG A 200 -10.33 16.55 10.94
C ARG A 200 -10.68 15.84 9.62
N VAL A 201 -9.67 15.48 8.81
CA VAL A 201 -9.88 14.71 7.59
C VAL A 201 -10.43 13.31 7.92
N LEU A 202 -9.86 12.61 8.90
CA LEU A 202 -10.35 11.30 9.33
C LEU A 202 -11.78 11.35 9.88
N GLN A 203 -12.15 12.41 10.61
CA GLN A 203 -13.54 12.65 11.02
C GLN A 203 -14.46 12.78 9.80
N THR A 204 -14.02 13.47 8.75
CA THR A 204 -14.77 13.62 7.49
C THR A 204 -14.92 12.28 6.77
N LEU A 205 -13.93 11.39 6.91
CA LEU A 205 -13.95 10.03 6.37
C LEU A 205 -14.75 9.03 7.23
N GLY A 206 -15.30 9.47 8.37
CA GLY A 206 -16.16 8.64 9.23
C GLY A 206 -15.47 8.03 10.45
N VAL A 207 -14.20 8.36 10.73
CA VAL A 207 -13.52 7.92 11.95
C VAL A 207 -14.08 8.69 13.16
N PRO A 208 -14.58 8.00 14.21
CA PRO A 208 -15.35 8.63 15.29
C PRO A 208 -14.48 9.31 16.35
N TYR A 209 -13.60 10.23 15.96
CA TYR A 209 -12.95 11.13 16.92
C TYR A 209 -13.97 12.12 17.50
N PRO A 210 -13.93 12.42 18.82
CA PRO A 210 -14.85 13.37 19.44
C PRO A 210 -14.85 14.75 18.75
N PRO A 211 -15.98 15.48 18.74
CA PRO A 211 -16.01 16.87 18.28
C PRO A 211 -14.98 17.71 19.04
N GLY A 212 -14.18 18.50 18.32
CA GLY A 212 -13.12 19.32 18.92
C GLY A 212 -11.83 18.56 19.28
N TYR A 213 -11.75 17.23 19.10
CA TYR A 213 -10.58 16.43 19.46
C TYR A 213 -9.27 16.92 18.82
N ALA A 214 -9.34 17.51 17.62
CA ALA A 214 -8.18 18.06 16.92
C ALA A 214 -7.41 19.13 17.73
N THR A 215 -8.05 19.89 18.63
CA THR A 215 -7.38 20.93 19.43
C THR A 215 -6.56 20.37 20.59
N GLN A 216 -6.94 19.21 21.11
CA GLN A 216 -6.25 18.52 22.22
C GLN A 216 -5.32 17.40 21.75
N ALA A 217 -5.38 17.03 20.46
CA ALA A 217 -4.64 15.92 19.89
C ALA A 217 -3.13 15.96 20.16
N ASN A 218 -2.50 17.13 19.99
CA ASN A 218 -1.07 17.26 20.24
C ASN A 218 -0.71 17.16 21.73
N ALA A 219 -1.61 17.56 22.63
CA ALA A 219 -1.39 17.39 24.07
C ALA A 219 -1.40 15.89 24.44
N GLU A 220 -2.39 15.15 23.94
CA GLU A 220 -2.48 13.70 24.15
C GLU A 220 -1.32 12.94 23.50
N LEU A 221 -0.91 13.36 22.30
CA LEU A 221 0.30 12.85 21.62
C LEU A 221 1.52 12.94 22.53
N VAL A 222 1.77 14.12 23.10
CA VAL A 222 2.92 14.36 23.99
C VAL A 222 2.83 13.52 25.26
N THR A 223 1.64 13.36 25.85
CA THR A 223 1.45 12.48 27.01
C THR A 223 1.82 11.03 26.71
N GLN A 224 1.34 10.48 25.58
CA GLN A 224 1.68 9.11 25.18
C GLN A 224 3.16 8.99 24.81
N ALA A 225 3.73 9.98 24.13
CA ALA A 225 5.13 9.99 23.71
C ALA A 225 6.07 9.97 24.92
N ASN A 226 5.77 10.76 25.95
CA ASN A 226 6.51 10.73 27.22
C ASN A 226 6.39 9.38 27.93
N THR A 227 5.25 8.69 27.81
CA THR A 227 5.08 7.35 28.38
C THR A 227 5.98 6.33 27.68
N VAL A 228 5.99 6.32 26.36
CA VAL A 228 6.88 5.44 25.57
C VAL A 228 8.35 5.76 25.83
N ALA A 229 8.73 7.04 25.84
CA ALA A 229 10.09 7.46 26.15
C ALA A 229 10.52 7.06 27.57
N LYS A 230 9.61 7.12 28.54
CA LYS A 230 9.85 6.62 29.90
C LYS A 230 10.06 5.11 29.91
N ASN A 231 9.23 4.33 29.22
CA ASN A 231 9.39 2.87 29.13
C ASN A 231 10.76 2.49 28.54
N LEU A 232 11.21 3.22 27.51
CA LEU A 232 12.55 3.04 26.94
C LEU A 232 13.65 3.38 27.94
N LYS A 233 13.50 4.48 28.68
CA LYS A 233 14.44 4.87 29.72
C LYS A 233 14.54 3.84 30.85
N ASP A 234 13.41 3.30 31.29
CA ASP A 234 13.35 2.23 32.29
C ASP A 234 14.05 0.95 31.79
N GLY A 235 14.07 0.75 30.46
CA GLY A 235 14.86 -0.28 29.77
C GLY A 235 16.31 0.08 29.46
N GLY A 236 16.81 1.23 29.93
CA GLY A 236 18.19 1.69 29.73
C GLY A 236 18.47 2.41 28.41
N ILE A 237 17.44 2.80 27.66
CA ILE A 237 17.54 3.50 26.38
C ILE A 237 17.07 4.95 26.55
N GLU A 238 17.99 5.90 26.47
CA GLU A 238 17.63 7.33 26.51
C GLU A 238 17.39 7.86 25.09
N VAL A 239 16.16 8.31 24.85
CA VAL A 239 15.74 8.96 23.61
C VAL A 239 14.73 10.06 23.94
N ALA A 240 14.77 11.16 23.19
CA ALA A 240 13.83 12.25 23.38
C ALA A 240 12.42 11.85 22.89
N ALA A 241 11.38 12.30 23.59
CA ALA A 241 9.99 11.94 23.29
C ALA A 241 9.49 12.49 21.93
N ASP A 242 10.19 13.48 21.37
CA ASP A 242 9.88 14.13 20.10
C ASP A 242 10.54 13.43 18.90
N ARG A 243 11.03 12.19 19.03
CA ARG A 243 11.65 11.43 17.92
C ARG A 243 10.65 10.55 17.20
N GLU A 244 10.84 10.36 15.90
CA GLU A 244 9.94 9.57 15.06
C GLU A 244 9.83 8.10 15.51
N ILE A 245 10.91 7.52 16.04
CA ILE A 245 10.93 6.16 16.58
C ILE A 245 9.89 5.97 17.69
N ILE A 246 9.60 7.01 18.49
CA ILE A 246 8.59 6.97 19.55
C ILE A 246 7.20 6.76 18.96
N ALA A 247 6.88 7.48 17.88
CA ALA A 247 5.61 7.33 17.19
C ALA A 247 5.48 5.96 16.54
N LEU A 248 6.52 5.48 15.85
CA LEU A 248 6.51 4.16 15.22
C LEU A 248 6.32 3.04 16.25
N ILE A 249 7.01 3.10 17.39
CA ILE A 249 6.83 2.14 18.49
C ILE A 249 5.40 2.16 19.00
N ALA A 250 4.82 3.35 19.24
CA ALA A 250 3.43 3.46 19.68
C ALA A 250 2.46 2.78 18.69
N TYR A 251 2.64 3.00 17.39
CA TYR A 251 1.85 2.34 16.35
C TYR A 251 2.01 0.81 16.36
N LEU A 252 3.24 0.29 16.44
CA LEU A 252 3.49 -1.16 16.45
C LEU A 252 2.90 -1.82 17.71
N GLN A 253 3.03 -1.18 18.86
CA GLN A 253 2.47 -1.67 20.13
C GLN A 253 0.93 -1.71 20.11
N ARG A 254 0.31 -0.88 19.28
CA ARG A 254 -1.14 -0.82 19.13
C ARG A 254 -1.70 -1.97 18.29
N LEU A 255 -0.92 -2.57 17.39
CA LEU A 255 -1.41 -3.57 16.42
C LEU A 255 -1.99 -4.83 17.09
N GLY A 256 -3.28 -5.09 16.86
CA GLY A 256 -3.96 -6.30 17.33
C GLY A 256 -4.33 -6.34 18.82
N THR A 257 -4.20 -5.23 19.53
CA THR A 257 -4.53 -5.14 20.96
C THR A 257 -6.04 -5.01 21.25
N ASP A 258 -6.80 -4.35 20.36
CA ASP A 258 -8.23 -4.10 20.54
C ASP A 258 -9.08 -5.36 20.71
N ILE A 259 -8.70 -6.44 20.03
CA ILE A 259 -9.44 -7.70 20.09
C ILE A 259 -9.13 -8.47 21.39
N LYS A 260 -7.93 -8.32 21.96
CA LYS A 260 -7.55 -8.93 23.25
C LYS A 260 -8.37 -8.32 24.39
N ALA A 261 -8.58 -6.99 24.35
CA ALA A 261 -9.40 -6.30 25.35
C ALA A 261 -10.88 -6.75 25.35
N GLY A 262 -11.41 -7.17 24.19
CA GLY A 262 -12.77 -7.68 24.04
C GLY A 262 -12.97 -9.13 24.52
N GLN A 263 -11.91 -9.96 24.52
CA GLN A 263 -11.98 -11.36 24.95
C GLN A 263 -12.09 -11.53 26.48
N ASN A 264 -11.77 -10.50 27.25
CA ASN A 264 -11.88 -10.51 28.72
C ASN A 264 -13.30 -10.26 29.26
N LYS A 265 -14.31 -10.10 28.39
CA LYS A 265 -15.71 -10.21 28.80
C LYS A 265 -16.26 -11.53 28.29
N PRO A 266 -16.56 -12.52 29.16
CA PRO A 266 -17.46 -13.57 28.74
C PRO A 266 -18.76 -12.89 28.30
N ALA A 267 -19.26 -13.26 27.12
CA ALA A 267 -20.61 -12.89 26.70
C ALA A 267 -21.56 -13.48 27.74
N GLY A 268 -21.93 -12.67 28.73
CA GLY A 268 -22.90 -13.01 29.75
C GLY A 268 -24.30 -12.83 29.20
N ASN A 269 -25.00 -13.96 29.09
CA ASN A 269 -26.43 -14.20 28.89
C ASN A 269 -27.12 -13.51 27.71
#